data_AF-A0A838HGX6-F1
#
_entry.id   AF-A0A838HGX6-F1
#
_cell.length_a   1.000
_cell.length_b   1.000
_cell.length_c   1.000
_cell.angle_alpha   90.00
_cell.angle_beta   90.00
_cell.angle_gamma   90.00
#
_symmetry.space_group_name_H-M   'P 1'
#
loop_
_entity.id
_entity.type
_entity.pdbx_description
1 polymer ?
#
loop_
_entity_poly.entity_id
_entity_poly.type
_entity_poly.pdbx_seq_one_letter_code
_entity_poly.pdbx_strand_id
1 'polypeptide(L)'
;MTAAVAQSVDHPRFGVGIWAGWAAILALAIWMRTPAPGWLALAGAASLAFALSAPPIARRRAGAIAAVLWLGIGTAAGVSVRLARVEASWPAVRETVEERAAAALRMELDALRARADTAAAQAARQSVSFTRLERIRARTRVSALVVYGPDGTPLAWAGEHRGEVPDVVRQGERAYAFARGPLFGYAYFARPMAGERTAVGAVLLESNLAAGDELLPFAEHFRARHGLLPRFFFPERARGDAIWDWMADRPIFSVTFATLTQTRWRDRIVSRGRWGVGLAWAAALVALTFLGRQGASPRGTLFALTAALLVVPWQELLGPT
;
A
#
# COMPACT_ATOMS: atom_id res chain seq x y z
N MET A 1 -33.49 63.44 -15.33
CA MET A 1 -32.26 63.34 -14.52
C MET A 1 -32.64 63.11 -13.07
N THR A 2 -32.63 61.86 -12.62
CA THR A 2 -32.72 61.49 -11.20
C THR A 2 -31.87 60.23 -11.05
N ALA A 3 -30.62 60.42 -10.64
CA ALA A 3 -29.68 59.36 -10.40
C ALA A 3 -30.06 58.63 -9.10
N ALA A 4 -30.50 57.38 -9.23
CA ALA A 4 -30.60 56.46 -8.10
C ALA A 4 -29.18 56.04 -7.70
N VAL A 5 -28.60 56.74 -6.73
CA VAL A 5 -27.39 56.32 -6.03
C VAL A 5 -27.75 55.09 -5.19
N ALA A 6 -27.49 53.91 -5.74
CA ALA A 6 -27.56 52.66 -5.00
C ALA A 6 -26.49 52.68 -3.90
N GLN A 7 -26.90 52.92 -2.66
CA GLN A 7 -26.07 52.74 -1.48
C GLN A 7 -25.63 51.27 -1.39
N SER A 8 -24.39 50.98 -1.78
CA SER A 8 -23.71 49.75 -1.38
C SER A 8 -23.41 49.85 0.10
N VAL A 9 -24.33 49.37 0.94
CA VAL A 9 -24.05 49.14 2.36
C VAL A 9 -23.03 48.01 2.42
N ASP A 10 -21.76 48.37 2.40
CA ASP A 10 -20.67 47.46 2.74
C ASP A 10 -20.89 47.04 4.19
N HIS A 11 -21.23 45.77 4.40
CA HIS A 11 -21.31 45.19 5.73
C HIS A 11 -19.91 44.71 6.13
N PRO A 12 -19.11 45.48 6.90
CA PRO A 12 -17.73 45.14 7.24
C PRO A 12 -17.60 43.79 7.96
N ARG A 13 -18.66 43.36 8.66
CA ARG A 13 -18.75 42.05 9.34
C ARG A 13 -18.70 40.86 8.38
N PHE A 14 -19.17 41.02 7.14
CA PHE A 14 -19.16 39.93 6.15
C PHE A 14 -17.76 39.67 5.60
N GLY A 15 -16.95 40.73 5.44
CA GLY A 15 -15.55 40.60 5.04
C GLY A 15 -14.73 39.81 6.07
N VAL A 16 -14.88 40.12 7.35
CA VAL A 16 -14.21 39.41 8.46
C VAL A 16 -14.61 37.93 8.50
N GLY A 17 -15.89 37.63 8.23
CA GLY A 17 -16.39 36.26 8.17
C GLY A 17 -15.70 35.41 7.11
N ILE A 18 -15.60 35.92 5.88
CA ILE A 18 -14.96 35.20 4.77
C ILE A 18 -13.51 34.83 5.12
N TRP A 19 -12.76 35.74 5.76
CA TRP A 19 -11.40 35.47 6.21
C TRP A 19 -11.33 34.35 7.27
N ALA A 20 -12.31 34.25 8.17
CA ALA A 20 -12.41 33.11 9.09
C ALA A 20 -12.63 31.78 8.34
N GLY A 21 -13.43 31.77 7.27
CA GLY A 21 -13.59 30.60 6.40
C GLY A 21 -12.27 30.19 5.74
N TRP A 22 -11.49 31.15 5.24
CA TRP A 22 -10.16 30.90 4.68
C TRP A 22 -9.16 30.40 5.72
N ALA A 23 -9.17 30.97 6.92
CA ALA A 23 -8.35 30.50 8.03
C ALA A 23 -8.65 29.03 8.38
N ALA A 24 -9.93 28.61 8.34
CA ALA A 24 -10.31 27.22 8.53
C ALA A 24 -9.75 26.28 7.43
N ILE A 25 -9.85 26.70 6.16
CA ILE A 25 -9.30 25.97 5.01
C ILE A 25 -7.78 25.85 5.12
N LEU A 26 -7.08 26.92 5.48
CA LEU A 26 -5.62 26.92 5.66
C LEU A 26 -5.20 26.03 6.83
N ALA A 27 -5.88 26.12 7.97
CA ALA A 27 -5.59 25.28 9.13
C ALA A 27 -5.78 23.78 8.81
N LEU A 28 -6.83 23.41 8.06
CA LEU A 28 -7.01 22.04 7.57
C LEU A 28 -5.90 21.62 6.57
N ALA A 29 -5.48 22.53 5.68
CA ALA A 29 -4.38 22.26 4.75
C ALA A 29 -3.06 21.99 5.49
N ILE A 30 -2.77 22.79 6.52
CA ILE A 30 -1.59 22.61 7.35
C ILE A 30 -1.71 21.32 8.18
N TRP A 31 -2.90 20.99 8.71
CA TRP A 31 -3.10 19.70 9.39
C TRP A 31 -2.79 18.52 8.47
N MET A 32 -3.19 18.59 7.20
CA MET A 32 -2.85 17.56 6.23
C MET A 32 -1.33 17.39 6.14
N ARG A 33 -0.53 18.46 6.15
CA ARG A 33 0.93 18.37 6.17
C ARG A 33 1.49 17.88 7.51
N THR A 34 1.01 18.44 8.61
CA THR A 34 1.46 18.17 9.98
C THR A 34 0.25 17.87 10.87
N PRO A 35 -0.05 16.59 11.16
CA PRO A 35 -1.27 16.19 11.87
C PRO A 35 -1.20 16.49 13.38
N ALA A 36 -1.13 17.78 13.73
CA ALA A 36 -1.09 18.27 15.10
C ALA A 36 -2.50 18.73 15.54
N PRO A 37 -2.93 18.42 16.78
CA PRO A 37 -4.28 18.73 17.24
C PRO A 37 -4.58 20.23 17.28
N GLY A 38 -3.56 21.08 17.47
CA GLY A 38 -3.71 22.54 17.48
C GLY A 38 -4.31 23.10 16.18
N TRP A 39 -3.99 22.51 15.03
CA TRP A 39 -4.56 22.93 13.75
C TRP A 39 -6.05 22.60 13.61
N LEU A 40 -6.52 21.52 14.22
CA LEU A 40 -7.95 21.17 14.23
C LEU A 40 -8.76 22.10 15.13
N ALA A 41 -8.20 22.48 16.29
CA ALA A 41 -8.82 23.46 17.17
C ALA A 41 -8.97 24.82 16.46
N LEU A 42 -7.91 25.27 15.77
CA LEU A 42 -7.94 26.48 14.97
C LEU A 42 -8.98 26.41 13.83
N ALA A 43 -9.01 25.29 13.10
CA ALA A 43 -9.97 25.08 12.01
C ALA A 43 -11.43 25.10 12.52
N GLY A 44 -11.70 24.47 13.66
CA GLY A 44 -13.02 24.46 14.28
C GLY A 44 -13.47 25.85 14.74
N ALA A 45 -12.60 26.58 15.45
CA ALA A 45 -12.88 27.94 15.90
C ALA A 45 -13.15 28.89 14.70
N ALA A 46 -12.33 28.80 13.65
CA ALA A 46 -12.46 29.62 12.45
C ALA A 46 -13.73 29.27 11.64
N SER A 47 -14.07 27.99 11.51
CA SER A 47 -15.33 27.53 10.87
C SER A 47 -16.57 28.04 11.62
N LEU A 48 -16.54 27.99 12.95
CA LEU A 48 -17.63 28.50 13.79
C LEU A 48 -17.78 30.02 13.65
N ALA A 49 -16.67 30.77 13.73
CA ALA A 49 -16.68 32.22 13.54
C ALA A 49 -17.23 32.61 12.16
N PHE A 50 -16.84 31.88 11.10
CA PHE A 50 -17.39 32.04 9.76
C PHE A 50 -18.92 31.85 9.73
N ALA A 51 -19.43 30.75 10.29
CA ALA A 51 -20.87 30.47 10.32
C ALA A 51 -21.67 31.54 11.07
N LEU A 52 -21.15 32.03 12.20
CA LEU A 52 -21.81 33.03 13.05
C LEU A 52 -21.77 34.45 12.45
N SER A 53 -20.73 34.77 11.69
CA SER A 53 -20.57 36.09 11.05
C SER A 53 -21.43 36.29 9.79
N ALA A 54 -22.09 35.25 9.29
CA ALA A 54 -22.83 35.30 8.03
C ALA A 54 -24.15 36.10 8.16
N PRO A 55 -24.44 37.02 7.21
CA PRO A 55 -25.70 37.76 7.19
C PRO A 55 -26.89 36.82 6.93
N PRO A 56 -28.12 37.20 7.33
CA PRO A 56 -29.30 36.34 7.22
C PRO A 56 -29.50 35.72 5.82
N ILE A 57 -29.26 36.52 4.77
CA ILE A 57 -29.44 36.10 3.37
C ILE A 57 -28.43 35.02 2.91
N ALA A 58 -27.26 34.94 3.56
CA ALA A 58 -26.20 33.97 3.25
C ALA A 58 -26.08 32.85 4.29
N ARG A 59 -26.81 32.94 5.42
CA ARG A 59 -26.66 32.05 6.58
C ARG A 59 -26.82 30.56 6.25
N ARG A 60 -27.79 30.20 5.39
CA ARG A 60 -27.99 28.81 4.97
C ARG A 60 -26.77 28.26 4.20
N ARG A 61 -26.20 29.05 3.30
CA ARG A 61 -25.02 28.65 2.51
C ARG A 61 -23.76 28.60 3.36
N ALA A 62 -23.54 29.60 4.22
CA ALA A 62 -22.44 29.62 5.17
C ALA A 62 -22.51 28.42 6.14
N GLY A 63 -23.71 28.10 6.64
CA GLY A 63 -23.94 26.91 7.46
C GLY A 63 -23.63 25.60 6.73
N ALA A 64 -24.00 25.49 5.45
CA ALA A 64 -23.65 24.31 4.63
C ALA A 64 -22.13 24.16 4.43
N ILE A 65 -21.43 25.26 4.15
CA ILE A 65 -19.96 25.25 4.03
C ILE A 65 -19.29 24.89 5.36
N ALA A 66 -19.76 25.49 6.46
CA ALA A 66 -19.28 25.16 7.80
C ALA A 66 -19.51 23.68 8.13
N ALA A 67 -20.65 23.10 7.75
CA ALA A 67 -20.92 21.69 7.92
C ALA A 67 -19.93 20.81 7.14
N VAL A 68 -19.60 21.16 5.90
CA VAL A 68 -18.55 20.46 5.11
C VAL A 68 -17.18 20.57 5.78
N LEU A 69 -16.82 21.75 6.29
CA LEU A 69 -15.58 21.93 7.06
C LEU A 69 -15.57 21.06 8.33
N TRP A 70 -16.69 21.00 9.06
CA TRP A 70 -16.84 20.16 10.25
C TRP A 70 -16.76 18.66 9.93
N LEU A 71 -17.26 18.21 8.78
CA LEU A 71 -17.05 16.83 8.31
C LEU A 71 -15.56 16.55 8.07
N GLY A 72 -14.84 17.49 7.45
CA GLY A 72 -13.38 17.40 7.27
C GLY A 72 -12.62 17.36 8.60
N ILE A 73 -12.96 18.27 9.53
CA ILE A 73 -12.37 18.33 10.88
C ILE A 73 -12.66 17.04 11.66
N GLY A 74 -13.90 16.53 11.63
CA GLY A 74 -14.27 15.29 12.31
C GLY A 74 -13.51 14.08 11.76
N THR A 75 -13.35 14.00 10.43
CA THR A 75 -12.52 12.97 9.77
C THR A 75 -11.06 13.06 10.23
N ALA A 76 -10.50 14.27 10.24
CA ALA A 76 -9.13 14.54 10.67
C ALA A 76 -8.91 14.23 12.16
N ALA A 77 -9.87 14.56 13.02
CA ALA A 77 -9.87 14.22 14.44
C ALA A 77 -9.92 12.70 14.64
N GLY A 78 -10.78 11.99 13.89
CA GLY A 78 -10.85 10.53 13.91
C GLY A 78 -9.52 9.87 13.51
N VAL A 79 -8.85 10.40 12.49
CA VAL A 79 -7.49 9.97 12.09
C VAL A 79 -6.49 10.21 13.23
N SER A 80 -6.51 11.38 13.85
CA SER A 80 -5.60 11.75 14.94
C SER A 80 -5.79 10.85 16.17
N VAL A 81 -7.04 10.58 16.56
CA VAL A 81 -7.38 9.66 17.65
C VAL A 81 -6.94 8.23 17.33
N ARG A 82 -7.15 7.78 16.09
CA ARG A 82 -6.72 6.45 15.65
C ARG A 82 -5.20 6.31 15.71
N LEU A 83 -4.46 7.33 15.27
CA LEU A 83 -2.99 7.35 15.37
C LEU A 83 -2.54 7.28 16.83
N ALA A 84 -3.09 8.13 17.70
CA ALA A 84 -2.74 8.11 19.13
C ALA A 84 -3.01 6.75 19.78
N ARG A 85 -4.15 6.10 19.46
CA ARG A 85 -4.46 4.74 19.94
C ARG A 85 -3.44 3.72 19.44
N VAL A 86 -3.14 3.72 18.14
CA VAL A 86 -2.15 2.80 17.55
C VAL A 86 -0.76 3.03 18.10
N GLU A 87 -0.38 4.27 18.40
CA GLU A 87 0.90 4.58 19.03
C GLU A 87 0.97 4.03 20.46
N ALA A 88 -0.10 4.20 21.23
CA ALA A 88 -0.19 3.68 22.59
C ALA A 88 -0.23 2.14 22.65
N SER A 89 -0.81 1.48 21.65
CA SER A 89 -0.96 0.02 21.61
C SER A 89 -0.19 -0.66 20.48
N TRP A 90 0.89 -0.03 19.99
CA TRP A 90 1.64 -0.53 18.84
C TRP A 90 2.08 -1.99 18.97
N PRO A 91 2.61 -2.48 20.11
CA PRO A 91 2.99 -3.89 20.25
C PRO A 91 1.83 -4.86 19.98
N ALA A 92 0.65 -4.59 20.53
CA ALA A 92 -0.53 -5.44 20.36
C ALA A 92 -1.09 -5.36 18.92
N VAL A 93 -1.09 -4.17 18.31
CA VAL A 93 -1.47 -4.00 16.91
C VAL A 93 -0.52 -4.77 15.99
N ARG A 94 0.80 -4.68 16.26
CA ARG A 94 1.83 -5.38 15.51
C ARG A 94 1.61 -6.90 15.59
N GLU A 95 1.51 -7.45 16.79
CA GLU A 95 1.30 -8.88 17.02
C GLU A 95 0.06 -9.40 16.28
N THR A 96 -1.09 -8.72 16.42
CA THR A 96 -2.33 -9.10 15.73
C THR A 96 -2.18 -9.09 14.20
N VAL A 97 -1.43 -8.12 13.65
CA VAL A 97 -1.17 -8.03 12.22
C VAL A 97 -0.21 -9.13 11.76
N GLU A 98 0.85 -9.41 12.53
CA GLU A 98 1.82 -10.47 12.25
C GLU A 98 1.17 -11.85 12.29
N GLU A 99 0.33 -12.14 13.28
CA GLU A 99 -0.38 -13.43 13.38
C GLU A 99 -1.28 -13.68 12.18
N ARG A 100 -2.08 -12.68 11.77
CA ARG A 100 -2.94 -12.79 10.58
C ARG A 100 -2.13 -12.95 9.32
N ALA A 101 -1.04 -12.20 9.19
CA ALA A 101 -0.15 -12.28 8.04
C ALA A 101 0.55 -13.65 7.98
N ALA A 102 1.00 -14.19 9.11
CA ALA A 102 1.61 -15.50 9.22
C ALA A 102 0.60 -16.62 8.88
N ALA A 103 -0.64 -16.52 9.33
CA ALA A 103 -1.71 -17.45 8.96
C ALA A 103 -1.98 -17.45 7.44
N ALA A 104 -2.11 -16.26 6.84
CA ALA A 104 -2.30 -16.13 5.39
C ALA A 104 -1.08 -16.65 4.60
N LEU A 105 0.13 -16.32 5.06
CA LEU A 105 1.38 -16.75 4.45
C LEU A 105 1.52 -18.28 4.45
N ARG A 106 1.21 -18.93 5.58
CA ARG A 106 1.19 -20.41 5.69
C ARG A 106 0.29 -21.04 4.64
N MET A 107 -0.96 -20.60 4.59
CA MET A 107 -1.94 -21.12 3.64
C MET A 107 -1.49 -20.93 2.18
N GLU A 108 -0.92 -19.77 1.84
CA GLU A 108 -0.45 -19.51 0.48
C GLU A 108 0.81 -20.30 0.11
N LEU A 109 1.73 -20.51 1.05
CA LEU A 109 2.92 -21.34 0.85
C LEU A 109 2.58 -22.83 0.74
N ASP A 110 1.59 -23.31 1.49
CA ASP A 110 1.09 -24.68 1.35
C ASP A 110 0.45 -24.88 -0.03
N ALA A 111 -0.32 -23.90 -0.51
CA ALA A 111 -0.88 -23.93 -1.87
C ALA A 111 0.21 -23.83 -2.96
N LEU A 112 1.29 -23.09 -2.71
CA LEU A 112 2.47 -23.02 -3.58
C LEU A 112 3.16 -24.38 -3.65
N ARG A 113 3.42 -25.01 -2.50
CA ARG A 113 4.01 -26.34 -2.41
C ARG A 113 3.17 -27.38 -3.13
N ALA A 114 1.87 -27.43 -2.87
CA ALA A 114 0.98 -28.39 -3.53
C ALA A 114 1.06 -28.27 -5.07
N ARG A 115 1.09 -27.04 -5.61
CA ARG A 115 1.25 -26.79 -7.05
C ARG A 115 2.62 -27.20 -7.57
N ALA A 116 3.69 -26.85 -6.87
CA ALA A 116 5.06 -27.17 -7.29
C ALA A 116 5.36 -28.68 -7.20
N ASP A 117 4.89 -29.35 -6.15
CA ASP A 117 4.93 -30.81 -6.01
C ASP A 117 4.17 -31.50 -7.15
N THR A 118 3.00 -30.97 -7.50
CA THR A 118 2.22 -31.46 -8.66
C THR A 118 3.00 -31.28 -9.96
N ALA A 119 3.66 -30.13 -10.15
CA ALA A 119 4.45 -29.86 -11.36
C ALA A 119 5.61 -30.85 -11.52
N ALA A 120 6.43 -31.01 -10.47
CA ALA A 120 7.55 -31.94 -10.48
C ALA A 120 7.09 -33.40 -10.66
N ALA A 121 5.99 -33.80 -9.99
CA ALA A 121 5.46 -35.15 -10.11
C ALA A 121 4.82 -35.44 -11.48
N GLN A 122 4.26 -34.44 -12.15
CA GLN A 122 3.78 -34.59 -13.54
C GLN A 122 4.96 -34.69 -14.52
N ALA A 123 6.01 -33.88 -14.33
CA ALA A 123 7.21 -33.93 -15.15
C ALA A 123 7.92 -35.28 -15.03
N ALA A 124 8.07 -35.83 -13.82
CA ALA A 124 8.71 -37.13 -13.57
C ALA A 124 7.97 -38.31 -14.23
N ARG A 125 6.66 -38.19 -14.49
CA ARG A 125 5.84 -39.26 -15.10
C ARG A 125 5.74 -39.19 -16.62
N GLN A 126 6.25 -38.12 -17.24
CA GLN A 126 6.13 -37.91 -18.68
C GLN A 126 7.47 -38.06 -19.38
N SER A 127 7.43 -38.32 -20.69
CA SER A 127 8.64 -38.28 -21.51
C SER A 127 9.22 -36.87 -21.55
N VAL A 128 10.55 -36.78 -21.51
CA VAL A 128 11.32 -35.53 -21.53
C VAL A 128 11.02 -34.77 -22.84
N SER A 129 10.38 -33.60 -22.73
CA SER A 129 9.98 -32.78 -23.88
C SER A 129 9.71 -31.34 -23.45
N PHE A 130 10.35 -30.37 -24.11
CA PHE A 130 10.19 -28.93 -23.85
C PHE A 130 8.72 -28.48 -23.87
N THR A 131 7.96 -28.84 -24.91
CA THR A 131 6.54 -28.43 -25.05
C THR A 131 5.64 -29.03 -23.97
N ARG A 132 5.97 -30.22 -23.45
CA ARG A 132 5.21 -30.83 -22.35
C ARG A 132 5.53 -30.15 -21.03
N LEU A 133 6.81 -29.89 -20.76
CA LEU A 133 7.24 -29.16 -19.58
C LEU A 133 6.63 -27.75 -19.54
N GLU A 134 6.56 -27.06 -20.69
CA GLU A 134 5.93 -25.73 -20.78
C GLU A 134 4.43 -25.79 -20.44
N ARG A 135 3.70 -26.81 -20.93
CA ARG A 135 2.29 -27.00 -20.57
C ARG A 135 2.09 -27.30 -19.08
N ILE A 136 2.98 -28.07 -18.47
CA ILE A 136 2.95 -28.34 -17.02
C ILE A 136 3.25 -27.03 -16.26
N ARG A 137 4.29 -26.30 -16.67
CA ARG A 137 4.68 -25.01 -16.07
C ARG A 137 3.52 -24.02 -16.10
N ALA A 138 2.94 -23.75 -17.27
CA ALA A 138 1.83 -22.80 -17.42
C ALA A 138 0.60 -23.17 -16.57
N ARG A 139 0.27 -24.47 -16.49
CA ARG A 139 -0.89 -24.95 -15.72
C ARG A 139 -0.68 -24.88 -14.21
N THR A 140 0.51 -25.23 -13.75
CA THR A 140 0.86 -25.27 -12.31
C THR A 140 1.37 -23.93 -11.80
N ARG A 141 1.71 -23.00 -12.71
CA ARG A 141 2.24 -21.67 -12.43
C ARG A 141 3.53 -21.68 -11.61
N VAL A 142 4.39 -22.67 -11.85
CA VAL A 142 5.78 -22.64 -11.35
C VAL A 142 6.62 -21.72 -12.24
N SER A 143 7.65 -21.08 -11.69
CA SER A 143 8.49 -20.14 -12.44
C SER A 143 9.32 -20.85 -13.51
N ALA A 144 9.89 -21.99 -13.16
CA ALA A 144 10.61 -22.85 -14.07
C ALA A 144 10.46 -24.34 -13.70
N LEU A 145 10.72 -25.20 -14.67
CA LEU A 145 10.64 -26.65 -14.54
C LEU A 145 11.76 -27.26 -15.38
N VAL A 146 12.55 -28.16 -14.80
CA VAL A 146 13.73 -28.76 -15.44
C VAL A 146 13.74 -30.26 -15.18
N VAL A 147 14.16 -31.06 -16.15
CA VAL A 147 14.49 -32.47 -15.96
C VAL A 147 16.00 -32.63 -16.10
N TYR A 148 16.62 -33.22 -15.07
CA TYR A 148 18.05 -33.51 -15.00
C TYR A 148 18.33 -34.98 -15.31
N GLY A 149 19.47 -35.23 -15.94
CA GLY A 149 20.10 -36.53 -16.13
C GLY A 149 20.70 -37.11 -14.84
N PRO A 150 21.21 -38.36 -14.88
CA PRO A 150 21.88 -39.00 -13.74
C PRO A 150 23.07 -38.21 -13.18
N ASP A 151 23.79 -37.53 -14.07
CA ASP A 151 24.94 -36.68 -13.75
C ASP A 151 24.55 -35.25 -13.35
N GLY A 152 23.24 -34.97 -13.22
CA GLY A 152 22.73 -33.64 -12.94
C GLY A 152 22.78 -32.69 -14.13
N THR A 153 22.99 -33.15 -15.36
CA THR A 153 22.93 -32.31 -16.57
C THR A 153 21.47 -32.02 -16.97
N PRO A 154 21.12 -30.78 -17.38
CA PRO A 154 19.76 -30.46 -17.79
C PRO A 154 19.44 -31.11 -19.15
N LEU A 155 18.40 -31.94 -19.21
CA LEU A 155 17.95 -32.61 -20.43
C LEU A 155 16.84 -31.83 -21.16
N ALA A 156 15.93 -31.21 -20.41
CA ALA A 156 14.92 -30.30 -20.93
C ALA A 156 14.45 -29.34 -19.83
N TRP A 157 14.00 -28.16 -20.22
CA TRP A 157 13.49 -27.15 -19.30
C TRP A 157 12.33 -26.35 -19.89
N ALA A 158 11.64 -25.62 -19.04
CA ALA A 158 10.58 -24.68 -19.38
C ALA A 158 10.59 -23.52 -18.37
N GLY A 159 10.29 -22.31 -18.85
CA GLY A 159 10.28 -21.09 -18.04
C GLY A 159 11.66 -20.44 -17.84
N GLU A 160 11.67 -19.37 -17.04
CA GLU A 160 12.87 -18.58 -16.71
C GLU A 160 13.34 -18.90 -15.28
N HIS A 161 14.61 -19.26 -15.16
CA HIS A 161 15.30 -19.45 -13.88
C HIS A 161 16.61 -18.67 -13.90
N ARG A 162 16.97 -18.08 -12.75
CA ARG A 162 18.21 -17.32 -12.59
C ARG A 162 19.07 -17.97 -11.52
N GLY A 163 20.37 -18.06 -11.78
CA GLY A 163 21.35 -18.71 -10.92
C GLY A 163 21.40 -20.23 -11.08
N GLU A 164 22.16 -20.88 -10.22
CA GLU A 164 22.33 -22.33 -10.24
C GLU A 164 21.25 -23.02 -9.39
N VAL A 165 20.82 -24.21 -9.84
CA VAL A 165 19.94 -25.08 -9.04
C VAL A 165 20.84 -25.89 -8.10
N PRO A 166 20.56 -25.94 -6.77
CA PRO A 166 21.45 -26.63 -5.84
C PRO A 166 21.65 -28.11 -6.20
N ASP A 167 22.87 -28.62 -6.08
CA ASP A 167 23.21 -29.99 -6.49
C ASP A 167 22.35 -31.05 -5.80
N VAL A 168 22.08 -30.84 -4.51
CA VAL A 168 21.22 -31.72 -3.68
C VAL A 168 19.80 -31.91 -4.23
N VAL A 169 19.26 -30.96 -4.99
CA VAL A 169 17.95 -31.11 -5.67
C VAL A 169 18.12 -31.56 -7.13
N ARG A 170 19.22 -31.20 -7.81
CA ARG A 170 19.52 -31.70 -9.17
C ARG A 170 19.70 -33.21 -9.19
N GLN A 171 20.39 -33.75 -8.19
CA GLN A 171 20.70 -35.17 -8.04
C GLN A 171 19.56 -35.95 -7.34
N GLY A 172 18.47 -35.28 -6.95
CA GLY A 172 17.33 -35.92 -6.30
C GLY A 172 17.57 -36.35 -4.85
N GLU A 173 18.71 -35.99 -4.25
CA GLU A 173 19.04 -36.31 -2.85
C GLU A 173 18.07 -35.69 -1.85
N ARG A 174 17.48 -34.54 -2.21
CA ARG A 174 16.52 -33.81 -1.40
C ARG A 174 15.29 -33.46 -2.20
N ALA A 175 14.12 -33.75 -1.65
CA ALA A 175 12.84 -33.36 -2.24
C ALA A 175 12.62 -31.83 -2.25
N TYR A 176 13.20 -31.12 -1.29
CA TYR A 176 13.01 -29.68 -1.11
C TYR A 176 14.31 -28.96 -0.78
N ALA A 177 14.51 -27.79 -1.39
CA ALA A 177 15.62 -26.90 -1.05
C ALA A 177 15.23 -25.43 -1.21
N PHE A 178 15.95 -24.56 -0.52
CA PHE A 178 15.93 -23.12 -0.73
C PHE A 178 17.31 -22.66 -1.18
N ALA A 179 17.36 -21.80 -2.19
CA ALA A 179 18.59 -21.09 -2.53
C ALA A 179 18.28 -19.61 -2.70
N ARG A 180 19.22 -18.79 -2.23
CA ARG A 180 19.12 -17.34 -2.25
C ARG A 180 20.41 -16.74 -2.77
N GLY A 181 20.31 -16.05 -3.89
CA GLY A 181 21.35 -15.17 -4.39
C GLY A 181 21.12 -13.72 -3.94
N PRO A 182 22.00 -12.79 -4.34
CA PRO A 182 21.85 -11.37 -4.01
C PRO A 182 20.58 -10.72 -4.58
N LEU A 183 20.06 -11.26 -5.69
CA LEU A 183 18.96 -10.64 -6.46
C LEU A 183 17.68 -11.47 -6.49
N PHE A 184 17.72 -12.74 -6.10
CA PHE A 184 16.59 -13.66 -6.20
C PHE A 184 16.66 -14.76 -5.14
N GLY A 185 15.49 -15.26 -4.72
CA GLY A 185 15.35 -16.43 -3.87
C GLY A 185 14.35 -17.41 -4.46
N TYR A 186 14.73 -18.69 -4.54
CA TYR A 186 13.89 -19.76 -5.10
C TYR A 186 13.65 -20.87 -4.07
N ALA A 187 12.42 -21.40 -4.06
CA ALA A 187 12.11 -22.71 -3.50
C ALA A 187 12.13 -23.77 -4.61
N TYR A 188 12.79 -24.88 -4.34
CA TYR A 188 12.98 -25.99 -5.26
C TYR A 188 12.24 -27.23 -4.78
N PHE A 189 11.64 -27.95 -5.73
CA PHE A 189 10.79 -29.10 -5.52
C PHE A 189 11.23 -30.22 -6.45
N ALA A 190 11.90 -31.24 -5.92
CA ALA A 190 12.48 -32.33 -6.69
C ALA A 190 11.65 -33.62 -6.56
N ARG A 191 11.55 -34.35 -7.68
CA ARG A 191 10.93 -35.67 -7.77
C ARG A 191 11.84 -36.61 -8.56
N PRO A 192 12.19 -37.79 -8.02
CA PRO A 192 12.96 -38.78 -8.75
C PRO A 192 12.16 -39.30 -9.95
N MET A 193 12.88 -39.67 -11.00
CA MET A 193 12.38 -40.16 -12.27
C MET A 193 13.17 -41.42 -12.68
N ALA A 194 12.58 -42.28 -13.50
CA ALA A 194 13.22 -43.53 -13.94
C ALA A 194 14.56 -43.28 -14.64
N GLY A 195 15.54 -44.14 -14.33
CA GLY A 195 16.91 -44.05 -14.84
C GLY A 195 17.73 -42.94 -14.17
N GLU A 196 17.63 -42.82 -12.84
CA GLU A 196 18.38 -41.84 -12.01
C GLU A 196 18.20 -40.37 -12.42
N ARG A 197 17.13 -40.07 -13.15
CA ARG A 197 16.77 -38.71 -13.54
C ARG A 197 16.02 -38.01 -12.43
N THR A 198 16.00 -36.69 -12.45
CA THR A 198 15.25 -35.89 -11.48
C THR A 198 14.47 -34.77 -12.16
N ALA A 199 13.18 -34.66 -11.87
CA ALA A 199 12.39 -33.49 -12.26
C ALA A 199 12.38 -32.47 -11.12
N VAL A 200 12.73 -31.22 -11.43
CA VAL A 200 12.83 -30.12 -10.46
C VAL A 200 11.93 -28.97 -10.90
N GLY A 201 10.97 -28.62 -10.06
CA GLY A 201 10.22 -27.37 -10.16
C GLY A 201 10.88 -26.29 -9.31
N ALA A 202 10.96 -25.07 -9.84
CA ALA A 202 11.46 -23.89 -9.14
C ALA A 202 10.36 -22.81 -9.06
N VAL A 203 10.21 -22.22 -7.88
CA VAL A 203 9.28 -21.11 -7.65
C VAL A 203 10.04 -19.90 -7.12
N LEU A 204 9.92 -18.77 -7.82
CA LEU A 204 10.52 -17.50 -7.45
C LEU A 204 9.79 -16.90 -6.24
N LEU A 205 10.47 -16.88 -5.09
CA LEU A 205 9.93 -16.33 -3.85
C LEU A 205 10.08 -14.81 -3.78
N GLU A 206 11.28 -14.31 -4.06
CA GLU A 206 11.62 -12.88 -4.01
C GLU A 206 12.55 -12.51 -5.17
N SER A 207 12.42 -11.28 -5.70
CA SER A 207 13.30 -10.70 -6.70
C SER A 207 13.51 -9.22 -6.40
N ASN A 208 14.78 -8.76 -6.47
CA ASN A 208 15.14 -7.35 -6.40
C ASN A 208 15.25 -6.70 -7.80
N LEU A 209 15.01 -7.48 -8.85
CA LEU A 209 14.91 -7.02 -10.24
C LEU A 209 13.45 -7.00 -10.66
N ALA A 210 13.10 -6.09 -11.58
CA ALA A 210 11.85 -6.21 -12.33
C ALA A 210 11.82 -7.63 -12.94
N ALA A 211 10.89 -8.46 -12.47
CA ALA A 211 10.68 -9.78 -13.05
C ALA A 211 10.21 -9.56 -14.50
N GLY A 212 10.68 -10.38 -15.43
CA GLY A 212 10.12 -10.40 -16.78
C GLY A 212 8.61 -10.71 -16.73
N ASP A 213 7.90 -10.34 -17.80
CA ASP A 213 6.44 -10.13 -17.85
C ASP A 213 5.52 -11.30 -17.43
N GLU A 214 6.01 -12.53 -17.20
CA GLU A 214 5.11 -13.69 -17.07
C GLU A 214 4.64 -14.04 -15.65
N LEU A 215 5.48 -13.95 -14.62
CA LEU A 215 5.12 -14.36 -13.25
C LEU A 215 5.77 -13.45 -12.19
N LEU A 216 4.95 -12.70 -11.48
CA LEU A 216 5.38 -11.92 -10.32
C LEU A 216 5.95 -12.84 -9.23
N PRO A 217 7.05 -12.44 -8.54
CA PRO A 217 7.55 -13.17 -7.38
C PRO A 217 6.45 -13.35 -6.31
N PHE A 218 6.50 -14.47 -5.58
CA PHE A 218 5.53 -14.75 -4.53
C PHE A 218 5.40 -13.61 -3.51
N ALA A 219 6.53 -13.03 -3.07
CA ALA A 219 6.55 -11.93 -2.10
C ALA A 219 5.77 -10.70 -2.60
N GLU A 220 5.89 -10.38 -3.90
CA GLU A 220 5.21 -9.25 -4.51
C GLU A 220 3.71 -9.51 -4.64
N HIS A 221 3.32 -10.73 -5.00
CA HIS A 221 1.91 -11.13 -5.01
C HIS A 221 1.29 -11.03 -3.61
N PHE A 222 2.00 -11.53 -2.59
CA PHE A 222 1.57 -11.45 -1.20
C PHE A 222 1.46 -9.99 -0.74
N ARG A 223 2.42 -9.12 -1.11
CA ARG A 223 2.38 -7.68 -0.83
C ARG A 223 1.18 -7.01 -1.47
N ALA A 224 0.87 -7.30 -2.73
CA ALA A 224 -0.28 -6.73 -3.41
C ALA A 224 -1.61 -7.08 -2.71
N ARG A 225 -1.72 -8.31 -2.19
CA ARG A 225 -2.95 -8.80 -1.54
C ARG A 225 -3.08 -8.37 -0.08
N HIS A 226 -2.00 -8.41 0.70
CA HIS A 226 -2.03 -8.23 2.17
C HIS A 226 -1.32 -6.96 2.65
N GLY A 227 -0.62 -6.25 1.76
CA GLY A 227 0.09 -5.02 2.09
C GLY A 227 1.34 -5.24 2.96
N LEU A 228 1.87 -6.47 3.00
CA LEU A 228 3.06 -6.85 3.75
C LEU A 228 4.03 -7.60 2.82
N LEU A 229 5.33 -7.33 2.95
CA LEU A 229 6.35 -7.98 2.13
C LEU A 229 7.08 -9.06 2.95
N PRO A 230 6.87 -10.36 2.67
CA PRO A 230 7.65 -11.42 3.28
C PRO A 230 9.07 -11.40 2.72
N ARG A 231 10.06 -11.68 3.57
CA ARG A 231 11.46 -11.88 3.21
C ARG A 231 11.92 -13.25 3.63
N PHE A 232 12.65 -13.90 2.74
CA PHE A 232 13.05 -15.29 2.90
C PHE A 232 14.54 -15.41 3.26
N PHE A 233 14.85 -16.25 4.23
CA PHE A 233 16.21 -16.44 4.75
C PHE A 233 16.53 -17.91 4.88
N PHE A 234 17.82 -18.24 4.82
CA PHE A 234 18.29 -19.53 5.30
C PHE A 234 17.97 -19.65 6.79
N PRO A 235 17.50 -20.83 7.27
CA PRO A 235 17.08 -21.00 8.66
C PRO A 235 18.15 -20.58 9.67
N GLU A 236 19.42 -20.83 9.38
CA GLU A 236 20.54 -20.54 10.27
C GLU A 236 20.90 -19.05 10.32
N ARG A 237 20.39 -18.25 9.37
CA ARG A 237 20.67 -16.81 9.23
C ARG A 237 19.49 -15.93 9.63
N ALA A 238 18.33 -16.52 9.90
CA ALA A 238 17.17 -15.77 10.34
C ALA A 238 17.46 -15.16 11.73
N ARG A 239 17.30 -13.84 11.85
CA ARG A 239 17.50 -13.09 13.11
C ARG A 239 16.37 -12.08 13.27
N GLY A 240 15.84 -11.96 14.49
CA GLY A 240 14.74 -11.05 14.84
C GLY A 240 13.60 -11.74 15.60
N ASP A 241 12.64 -10.94 16.04
CA ASP A 241 11.60 -11.39 16.99
C ASP A 241 10.43 -12.15 16.32
N ALA A 242 10.24 -11.98 15.02
CA ALA A 242 9.15 -12.60 14.25
C ALA A 242 9.72 -13.41 13.09
N ILE A 243 10.24 -14.59 13.43
CA ILE A 243 10.77 -15.58 12.49
C ILE A 243 9.80 -16.75 12.47
N TRP A 244 9.35 -17.11 11.28
CA TRP A 244 8.59 -18.33 11.07
C TRP A 244 9.32 -19.24 10.09
N ASP A 245 9.54 -20.49 10.50
CA ASP A 245 10.19 -21.50 9.67
C ASP A 245 9.16 -22.24 8.83
N TRP A 246 9.42 -22.32 7.53
CA TRP A 246 8.65 -23.16 6.63
C TRP A 246 9.28 -24.54 6.53
N MET A 247 8.50 -25.55 6.90
CA MET A 247 8.99 -26.91 7.14
C MET A 247 8.49 -27.87 6.05
N ALA A 248 9.38 -28.76 5.60
CA ALA A 248 8.98 -30.10 5.16
C ALA A 248 9.34 -31.08 6.28
N ASP A 249 10.29 -31.99 6.05
CA ASP A 249 10.84 -32.83 7.12
C ASP A 249 11.88 -32.07 7.98
N ARG A 250 12.36 -30.95 7.44
CA ARG A 250 13.35 -30.04 8.02
C ARG A 250 13.04 -28.60 7.58
N PRO A 251 13.57 -27.57 8.25
CA PRO A 251 13.35 -26.19 7.82
C PRO A 251 13.95 -25.97 6.44
N ILE A 252 13.13 -25.47 5.52
CA ILE A 252 13.54 -25.15 4.15
C ILE A 252 14.04 -23.72 4.10
N PHE A 253 13.28 -22.78 4.66
CA PHE A 253 13.64 -21.38 4.83
C PHE A 253 12.87 -20.77 6.00
N SER A 254 13.32 -19.63 6.48
CA SER A 254 12.60 -18.80 7.44
C SER A 254 12.05 -17.55 6.77
N VAL A 255 10.95 -17.01 7.32
CA VAL A 255 10.29 -15.81 6.84
C VAL A 255 10.15 -14.77 7.93
N THR A 256 10.32 -13.50 7.55
CA THR A 256 9.96 -12.34 8.37
C THR A 256 9.32 -11.25 7.51
N PHE A 257 8.62 -10.29 8.14
CA PHE A 257 7.94 -9.20 7.44
C PHE A 257 8.75 -7.90 7.53
N ALA A 258 9.38 -7.49 6.43
CA ALA A 258 10.25 -6.30 6.42
C ALA A 258 9.51 -4.96 6.54
N THR A 259 8.18 -4.97 6.38
CA THR A 259 7.37 -3.76 6.20
C THR A 259 6.60 -3.30 7.42
N LEU A 260 6.63 -4.04 8.53
CA LEU A 260 5.79 -3.74 9.69
C LEU A 260 6.49 -2.81 10.68
N THR A 261 6.68 -1.56 10.28
CA THR A 261 7.17 -0.50 11.19
C THR A 261 6.04 0.44 11.59
N GLN A 262 6.13 0.99 12.80
CA GLN A 262 5.17 1.97 13.30
C GLN A 262 5.06 3.17 12.35
N THR A 263 6.18 3.67 11.85
CA THR A 263 6.23 4.79 10.88
C THR A 263 5.44 4.49 9.61
N ARG A 264 5.70 3.36 8.94
CA ARG A 264 5.00 3.01 7.70
C ARG A 264 3.51 2.74 7.93
N TRP A 265 3.17 2.19 9.08
CA TRP A 265 1.77 1.99 9.44
C TRP A 265 1.05 3.33 9.69
N ARG A 266 1.71 4.28 10.35
CA ARG A 266 1.22 5.66 10.51
C ARG A 266 1.00 6.32 9.15
N ASP A 267 1.97 6.23 8.24
CA ASP A 267 1.88 6.82 6.90
C ASP A 267 0.66 6.30 6.12
N ARG A 268 0.36 5.00 6.25
CA ARG A 268 -0.80 4.37 5.61
C ARG A 268 -2.14 4.85 6.20
N ILE A 269 -2.20 5.09 7.51
CA ILE A 269 -3.41 5.65 8.16
C ILE A 269 -3.59 7.11 7.72
N VAL A 270 -2.50 7.88 7.71
CA VAL A 270 -2.50 9.29 7.32
C VAL A 270 -2.89 9.44 5.86
N SER A 271 -2.30 8.68 4.93
CA SER A 271 -2.59 8.80 3.49
C SER A 271 -4.05 8.53 3.16
N ARG A 272 -4.65 7.48 3.75
CA ARG A 272 -6.09 7.22 3.61
C ARG A 272 -6.96 8.29 4.25
N GLY A 273 -6.55 8.78 5.42
CA GLY A 273 -7.26 9.86 6.12
C GLY A 273 -7.25 11.18 5.34
N ARG A 274 -6.09 11.52 4.75
CA ARG A 274 -5.89 12.73 3.93
C ARG A 274 -6.79 12.79 2.72
N TRP A 275 -7.10 11.66 2.08
CA TRP A 275 -8.05 11.63 0.97
C TRP A 275 -9.45 12.12 1.38
N GLY A 276 -9.98 11.61 2.50
CA GLY A 276 -11.28 12.04 3.01
C GLY A 276 -11.29 13.52 3.42
N VAL A 277 -10.23 13.96 4.10
CA VAL A 277 -10.07 15.37 4.50
C VAL A 277 -9.88 16.28 3.30
N GLY A 278 -9.12 15.86 2.30
CA GLY A 278 -8.83 16.59 1.06
C GLY A 278 -10.08 16.81 0.21
N LEU A 279 -10.99 15.82 0.15
CA LEU A 279 -12.29 15.98 -0.52
C LEU A 279 -13.16 17.03 0.16
N ALA A 280 -13.28 16.98 1.49
CA ALA A 280 -14.04 17.97 2.26
C ALA A 280 -13.42 19.37 2.13
N TRP A 281 -12.09 19.45 2.17
CA TRP A 281 -11.33 20.68 1.97
C TRP A 281 -11.55 21.28 0.59
N ALA A 282 -11.46 20.48 -0.48
CA ALA A 282 -11.67 20.95 -1.85
C ALA A 282 -13.11 21.42 -2.08
N ALA A 283 -14.10 20.69 -1.55
CA ALA A 283 -15.50 21.09 -1.60
C ALA A 283 -15.75 22.42 -0.88
N ALA A 284 -15.17 22.58 0.32
CA ALA A 284 -15.27 23.83 1.08
C ALA A 284 -14.57 24.99 0.37
N LEU A 285 -13.41 24.75 -0.26
CA LEU A 285 -12.68 25.74 -1.06
C LEU A 285 -13.51 26.24 -2.25
N VAL A 286 -14.08 25.33 -3.04
CA VAL A 286 -14.94 25.67 -4.19
C VAL A 286 -16.19 26.41 -3.73
N ALA A 287 -16.81 25.98 -2.63
CA ALA A 287 -18.01 26.63 -2.12
C ALA A 287 -17.72 28.04 -1.56
N LEU A 288 -16.61 28.21 -0.83
CA LEU A 288 -16.21 29.49 -0.26
C LEU A 288 -15.80 30.51 -1.33
N THR A 289 -15.11 30.06 -2.38
CA THR A 289 -14.77 30.91 -3.54
C THR A 289 -16.00 31.36 -4.30
N PHE A 290 -16.96 30.48 -4.53
CA PHE A 290 -18.22 30.84 -5.16
C PHE A 290 -19.03 31.84 -4.31
N LEU A 291 -19.07 31.64 -3.00
CA LEU A 291 -19.71 32.57 -2.06
C LEU A 291 -19.03 33.95 -2.07
N GLY A 292 -17.69 33.99 -2.11
CA GLY A 292 -16.90 35.23 -2.18
C GLY A 292 -17.09 36.00 -3.48
N ARG A 293 -17.35 35.33 -4.62
CA ARG A 293 -17.65 35.99 -5.91
C ARG A 293 -19.00 36.70 -5.94
N GLN A 294 -19.96 36.24 -5.14
CA GLN A 294 -21.30 36.85 -5.05
C GLN A 294 -21.34 38.05 -4.08
N GLY A 295 -20.32 38.20 -3.22
CA GLY A 295 -20.16 39.37 -2.36
C GLY A 295 -19.26 40.46 -2.98
N ALA A 296 -19.30 41.67 -2.42
CA ALA A 296 -18.44 42.80 -2.80
C ALA A 296 -16.98 42.68 -2.29
N SER A 297 -16.44 41.46 -2.19
CA SER A 297 -15.06 41.25 -1.77
C SER A 297 -14.09 41.56 -2.93
N PRO A 298 -12.87 42.08 -2.67
CA PRO A 298 -11.87 42.31 -3.71
C PRO A 298 -11.59 41.00 -4.46
N ARG A 299 -12.07 40.95 -5.71
CA ARG A 299 -12.13 39.73 -6.53
C ARG A 299 -10.75 39.14 -6.86
N GLY A 300 -9.68 39.96 -6.80
CA GLY A 300 -8.31 39.57 -7.12
C GLY A 300 -7.62 38.73 -6.03
N THR A 301 -7.77 39.08 -4.75
CA THR A 301 -7.07 38.42 -3.64
C THR A 301 -7.59 37.00 -3.39
N LEU A 302 -8.91 36.80 -3.49
CA LEU A 302 -9.54 35.49 -3.34
C LEU A 302 -9.11 34.51 -4.45
N PHE A 303 -9.00 35.00 -5.68
CA PHE A 303 -8.59 34.17 -6.81
C PHE A 303 -7.10 33.79 -6.72
N ALA A 304 -6.25 34.73 -6.30
CA ALA A 304 -4.83 34.47 -6.06
C ALA A 304 -4.59 33.46 -4.93
N LEU A 305 -5.33 33.55 -3.82
CA LEU A 305 -5.27 32.58 -2.71
C LEU A 305 -5.75 31.19 -3.12
N THR A 306 -6.84 31.11 -3.89
CA THR A 306 -7.36 29.83 -4.42
C THR A 306 -6.36 29.20 -5.38
N ALA A 307 -5.82 29.99 -6.30
CA ALA A 307 -4.83 29.53 -7.27
C ALA A 307 -3.54 29.07 -6.56
N ALA A 308 -3.05 29.82 -5.57
CA ALA A 308 -1.90 29.43 -4.77
C ALA A 308 -2.13 28.12 -4.02
N LEU A 309 -3.34 27.89 -3.50
CA LEU A 309 -3.69 26.64 -2.79
C LEU A 309 -3.90 25.45 -3.73
N LEU A 310 -4.33 25.67 -4.97
CA LEU A 310 -4.42 24.64 -6.00
C LEU A 310 -3.07 24.27 -6.62
N VAL A 311 -2.08 25.16 -6.54
CA VAL A 311 -0.70 24.92 -6.99
C VAL A 311 0.15 24.21 -5.93
N VAL A 312 -0.33 24.11 -4.68
CA VAL A 312 0.33 23.25 -3.68
C VAL A 312 0.34 21.82 -4.23
N PRO A 313 1.52 21.21 -4.39
CA PRO A 313 1.64 19.95 -5.10
C PRO A 313 0.87 18.87 -4.36
N TRP A 314 -0.30 18.51 -4.91
CA TRP A 314 -1.15 17.44 -4.39
C TRP A 314 -0.40 16.11 -4.30
N GLN A 315 0.62 15.93 -5.15
CA GLN A 315 1.52 14.79 -5.12
C GLN A 315 2.37 14.72 -3.82
N GLU A 316 2.77 15.86 -3.23
CA GLU A 316 3.46 15.88 -1.94
C GLU A 316 2.50 15.67 -0.76
N LEU A 317 1.24 16.09 -0.90
CA LEU A 317 0.23 15.94 0.14
C LEU A 317 -0.38 14.52 0.21
N LEU A 318 -0.57 13.88 -0.93
CA LEU A 318 -1.15 12.53 -1.02
C LEU A 318 -0.11 11.41 -0.87
N GLY A 319 1.18 11.73 -0.94
CA GLY A 319 2.30 10.79 -0.83
C GLY A 319 2.49 9.95 -2.11
N PRO A 320 3.66 9.31 -2.30
CA PRO A 320 3.87 8.39 -3.41
C PRO A 320 2.90 7.21 -3.26
N THR A 321 2.07 6.98 -4.29
CA THR A 321 1.20 5.80 -4.43
C THR A 321 2.02 4.53 -4.61
#